data_AF-A0A4Z0NHJ0-F1
#
_entry.id   AF-A0A4Z0NHJ0-F1
#
_cell.length_a   1.000
_cell.length_b   1.000
_cell.length_c   1.000
_cell.angle_alpha   90.00
_cell.angle_beta   90.00
_cell.angle_gamma   90.00
#
_symmetry.space_group_name_H-M   'P 1'
#
loop_
_entity.id
_entity.type
_entity.pdbx_description
1 polymer ?
#
loop_
_entity_poly.entity_id
_entity_poly.type
_entity_poly.pdbx_seq_one_letter_code
_entity_poly.pdbx_strand_id
1 'polypeptide(L)'
;MSDEMTPEVPESEVKEDHSPPTNIELPETDYVLSLMCQLANLGLQQGVTIFVGGAIISGMIVSGRIYYEDLANKLSNATIGGSGRPAYLDEVIDRYMDAAKDYDVPANPPEGWIMPEPSYIFLQNAKFSVNGSFTTQKGIFWRGRLSKVDGFIAGLTS
;
A
#
# COMPACT_ATOMS: atom_id res chain seq x y z
N MET A 1 58.43 -38.91 43.40
CA MET A 1 57.12 -38.74 42.75
C MET A 1 56.79 -37.27 42.93
N SER A 2 56.96 -36.51 41.86
CA SER A 2 56.83 -35.06 41.84
C SER A 2 55.40 -34.75 41.42
N ASP A 3 54.60 -34.16 42.31
CA ASP A 3 53.28 -33.65 41.95
C ASP A 3 53.43 -32.37 41.14
N GLU A 4 52.97 -32.43 39.90
CA GLU A 4 52.97 -31.34 38.93
C GLU A 4 51.73 -30.47 39.18
N MET A 5 51.93 -29.28 39.75
CA MET A 5 50.85 -28.32 39.98
C MET A 5 50.63 -27.50 38.72
N THR A 6 49.57 -27.82 37.98
CA THR A 6 49.10 -27.01 36.85
C THR A 6 48.49 -25.69 37.36
N PRO A 7 48.83 -24.53 36.78
CA PRO A 7 48.19 -23.28 37.15
C PRO A 7 46.81 -23.17 36.50
N GLU A 8 45.78 -22.87 37.29
CA GLU A 8 44.48 -22.44 36.79
C GLU A 8 44.61 -21.11 36.02
N VAL A 9 44.13 -21.11 34.77
CA VAL A 9 44.01 -19.90 33.96
C VAL A 9 42.77 -19.13 34.44
N PRO A 10 42.82 -17.81 34.67
CA PRO A 10 41.64 -17.08 35.11
C PRO A 10 40.60 -17.04 33.99
N GLU A 11 39.36 -17.39 34.30
CA GLU A 11 38.21 -17.14 33.43
C GLU A 11 38.11 -15.64 33.14
N SER A 12 38.39 -15.25 31.90
CA SER A 12 38.17 -13.88 31.45
C SER A 12 36.68 -13.60 31.45
N GLU A 13 36.23 -12.64 32.28
CA GLU A 13 34.89 -12.07 32.23
C GLU A 13 34.54 -11.67 30.79
N VAL A 14 33.63 -12.41 30.17
CA VAL A 14 32.96 -11.99 28.94
C VAL A 14 32.07 -10.81 29.32
N LYS A 15 32.54 -9.59 29.06
CA LYS A 15 31.69 -8.40 29.15
C LYS A 15 30.62 -8.53 28.08
N GLU A 16 29.40 -8.86 28.48
CA GLU A 16 28.23 -8.77 27.61
C GLU A 16 28.09 -7.32 27.14
N ASP A 17 28.20 -7.11 25.83
CA ASP A 17 27.98 -5.83 25.20
C ASP A 17 26.48 -5.51 25.24
N HIS A 18 26.06 -4.77 26.26
CA HIS A 18 24.69 -4.25 26.39
C HIS A 18 24.45 -2.99 25.56
N SER A 19 25.25 -2.72 24.53
CA SER A 19 24.97 -1.61 23.62
C SER A 19 23.61 -1.83 22.94
N PRO A 20 22.67 -0.87 22.99
CA PRO A 20 21.42 -0.99 22.27
C PRO A 20 21.72 -1.16 20.78
N PRO A 21 20.98 -2.03 20.06
CA PRO A 21 21.21 -2.25 18.63
C PRO A 21 21.17 -0.91 17.91
N THR A 22 22.30 -0.51 17.33
CA THR A 22 22.54 0.86 16.86
C THR A 22 21.89 1.16 15.50
N ASN A 23 21.09 0.25 14.92
CA ASN A 23 20.34 0.55 13.71
C ASN A 23 19.13 -0.38 13.57
N ILE A 24 17.98 0.04 14.10
CA ILE A 24 16.70 -0.57 13.73
C ILE A 24 16.30 0.11 12.42
N GLU A 25 16.62 -0.52 11.28
CA GLU A 25 16.02 -0.13 10.00
C GLU A 25 14.52 -0.42 10.09
N LEU A 26 13.73 0.65 10.20
CA LEU A 26 12.29 0.53 10.08
C LEU A 26 11.96 0.19 8.62
N PRO A 27 11.01 -0.73 8.38
CA PRO A 27 10.57 -1.02 7.02
C PRO A 27 10.05 0.24 6.35
N GLU A 28 10.39 0.45 5.07
CA GLU A 28 9.95 1.65 4.32
C GLU A 28 8.42 1.73 4.19
N THR A 29 7.72 0.61 4.32
CA THR A 29 6.26 0.51 4.21
C THR A 29 5.70 -0.10 5.48
N ASP A 30 4.63 0.51 6.01
CA ASP A 30 3.89 -0.03 7.15
C ASP A 30 3.27 -1.39 6.79
N TYR A 31 3.61 -2.42 7.56
CA TYR A 31 3.15 -3.79 7.34
C TYR A 31 1.62 -3.92 7.40
N VAL A 32 0.96 -3.23 8.35
CA VAL A 32 -0.49 -3.33 8.51
C VAL A 32 -1.20 -2.67 7.34
N LEU A 33 -0.71 -1.51 6.89
CA LEU A 33 -1.26 -0.86 5.71
C LEU A 33 -1.04 -1.69 4.43
N SER A 34 0.12 -2.34 4.30
CA SER A 34 0.40 -3.29 3.22
C SER A 34 -0.61 -4.43 3.22
N LEU A 35 -0.83 -5.06 4.39
CA LEU A 35 -1.81 -6.13 4.57
C LEU A 35 -3.23 -5.68 4.19
N MET A 36 -3.65 -4.47 4.59
CA MET A 36 -4.95 -3.93 4.19
C MET A 36 -5.09 -3.82 2.66
N CYS A 37 -4.03 -3.40 1.97
CA CYS A 37 -4.00 -3.31 0.50
C CYS A 37 -4.01 -4.69 -0.16
N GLN A 38 -3.31 -5.68 0.42
CA GLN A 38 -3.38 -7.08 -0.02
C GLN A 38 -4.81 -7.64 0.11
N LEU A 39 -5.45 -7.43 1.25
CA LEU A 39 -6.85 -7.82 1.48
C LEU A 39 -7.80 -7.13 0.50
N ALA A 40 -7.54 -5.87 0.14
CA ALA A 40 -8.32 -5.18 -0.89
C ALA A 40 -8.17 -5.83 -2.28
N ASN A 41 -6.98 -6.31 -2.63
CA ASN A 41 -6.76 -7.09 -3.86
C ASN A 41 -7.50 -8.44 -3.85
N LEU A 42 -7.80 -9.00 -2.68
CA LEU A 42 -8.71 -10.15 -2.51
C LEU A 42 -10.21 -9.79 -2.53
N GLY A 43 -10.54 -8.51 -2.66
CA GLY A 43 -11.91 -8.00 -2.71
C GLY A 43 -12.43 -7.41 -1.40
N LEU A 44 -11.64 -7.39 -0.32
CA LEU A 44 -12.06 -6.79 0.95
C LEU A 44 -11.79 -5.27 0.97
N GLN A 45 -12.81 -4.49 0.66
CA GLN A 45 -12.72 -3.03 0.71
C GLN A 45 -12.77 -2.50 2.15
N GLN A 46 -11.91 -1.53 2.47
CA GLN A 46 -11.73 -1.03 3.83
C GLN A 46 -11.64 0.49 3.84
N GLY A 47 -12.34 1.13 4.78
CA GLY A 47 -12.19 2.57 4.98
C GLY A 47 -10.84 2.91 5.61
N VAL A 48 -10.22 3.99 5.15
CA VAL A 48 -8.95 4.47 5.69
C VAL A 48 -8.88 5.99 5.63
N THR A 49 -8.16 6.57 6.58
CA THR A 49 -7.61 7.92 6.46
C THR A 49 -6.10 7.86 6.54
N ILE A 50 -5.42 8.41 5.56
CA ILE A 50 -3.96 8.40 5.47
C ILE A 50 -3.40 9.82 5.61
N PHE A 51 -2.19 9.89 6.15
CA PHE A 51 -1.37 11.09 6.22
C PHE A 51 -0.22 10.92 5.22
N VAL A 52 -0.06 11.87 4.31
CA VAL A 52 0.97 11.80 3.25
C VAL A 52 1.45 13.19 2.89
N GLY A 53 2.71 13.51 3.20
CA GLY A 53 3.35 14.77 2.82
C GLY A 53 2.61 16.00 3.34
N GLY A 54 2.02 15.91 4.53
CA GLY A 54 1.21 16.97 5.15
C GLY A 54 -0.25 17.05 4.67
N ALA A 55 -0.67 16.18 3.74
CA ALA A 55 -2.08 16.05 3.35
C ALA A 55 -2.78 14.97 4.17
N ILE A 56 -4.08 15.18 4.45
CA ILE A 56 -4.98 14.17 5.03
C ILE A 56 -5.95 13.73 3.94
N ILE A 57 -5.96 12.44 3.63
CA ILE A 57 -6.79 11.85 2.57
C ILE A 57 -7.60 10.70 3.16
N SER A 58 -8.91 10.73 3.00
CA SER A 58 -9.82 9.68 3.47
C SER A 58 -10.49 9.00 2.28
N GLY A 59 -10.73 7.69 2.35
CA GLY A 59 -11.42 6.98 1.29
C GLY A 59 -11.56 5.49 1.57
N MET A 60 -12.05 4.76 0.57
CA MET A 60 -12.15 3.30 0.61
C MET A 60 -10.97 2.69 -0.14
N ILE A 61 -10.16 1.88 0.52
CA ILE A 61 -9.15 1.04 -0.14
C ILE A 61 -9.88 0.05 -1.04
N VAL A 62 -9.50 0.04 -2.31
CA VAL A 62 -9.99 -0.89 -3.34
C VAL A 62 -8.81 -1.63 -3.98
N SER A 63 -9.08 -2.74 -4.67
CA SER A 63 -8.05 -3.41 -5.45
C SER A 63 -7.53 -2.52 -6.58
N GLY A 64 -6.30 -2.78 -7.03
CA GLY A 64 -5.79 -2.13 -8.25
C GLY A 64 -6.66 -2.42 -9.47
N ARG A 65 -7.25 -3.63 -9.54
CA ARG A 65 -8.23 -3.99 -10.57
C ARG A 65 -9.44 -3.04 -10.58
N ILE A 66 -10.12 -2.88 -9.45
CA ILE A 66 -11.29 -1.99 -9.33
C ILE A 66 -10.90 -0.55 -9.67
N TYR A 67 -9.74 -0.09 -9.19
CA TYR A 67 -9.25 1.26 -9.47
C TYR A 67 -9.11 1.53 -10.98
N TYR A 68 -8.47 0.62 -11.72
CA TYR A 68 -8.23 0.81 -13.15
C TYR A 68 -9.48 0.57 -14.01
N GLU A 69 -10.28 -0.46 -13.70
CA GLU A 69 -11.56 -0.71 -14.39
C GLU A 69 -12.52 0.48 -14.24
N ASP A 70 -12.65 1.04 -13.03
CA ASP A 70 -13.54 2.19 -12.83
C ASP A 70 -13.02 3.47 -13.50
N LEU A 71 -11.70 3.68 -13.56
CA LEU A 71 -11.13 4.78 -14.32
C LEU A 71 -11.43 4.64 -15.82
N ALA A 72 -11.27 3.44 -16.38
CA ALA A 72 -11.62 3.12 -17.76
C ALA A 72 -13.11 3.37 -18.05
N ASN A 73 -13.98 2.94 -17.12
CA ASN A 73 -15.42 3.17 -17.20
C ASN A 73 -15.80 4.66 -17.16
N LYS A 74 -15.13 5.46 -16.32
CA LYS A 74 -15.35 6.92 -16.28
C LYS A 74 -14.91 7.60 -17.57
N LEU A 75 -13.79 7.17 -18.15
CA LEU A 75 -13.31 7.68 -19.43
C LEU A 75 -14.26 7.30 -20.57
N SER A 76 -14.85 6.11 -20.54
CA SER A 76 -15.85 5.70 -21.53
C SER A 76 -17.04 6.67 -21.57
N ASN A 77 -17.45 7.20 -20.42
CA ASN A 77 -18.56 8.16 -20.34
C ASN A 77 -18.11 9.63 -20.52
N ALA A 78 -16.82 9.89 -20.66
CA ALA A 78 -16.28 11.24 -20.78
C ALA A 78 -16.50 11.80 -22.19
N THR A 79 -16.97 13.03 -22.26
CA THR A 79 -17.01 13.84 -23.50
C THR A 79 -15.85 14.83 -23.44
N ILE A 80 -14.96 14.80 -24.44
CA ILE A 80 -13.80 15.69 -24.49
C ILE A 80 -14.08 16.76 -25.54
N GLY A 81 -14.06 18.04 -25.14
CA GLY A 81 -14.18 19.17 -26.05
C GLY A 81 -15.57 19.37 -26.70
N GLY A 82 -16.63 18.72 -26.20
CA GLY A 82 -17.99 18.87 -26.71
C GLY A 82 -18.28 18.18 -28.05
N SER A 83 -17.28 17.53 -28.66
CA SER A 83 -17.35 16.95 -30.01
C SER A 83 -17.27 15.41 -30.00
N GLY A 84 -18.18 14.76 -29.28
CA GLY A 84 -18.28 13.30 -29.22
C GLY A 84 -17.09 12.61 -28.54
N ARG A 85 -17.01 11.28 -28.68
CA ARG A 85 -15.89 10.47 -28.15
C ARG A 85 -14.73 10.49 -29.16
N PRO A 86 -13.51 10.95 -28.78
CA PRO A 86 -12.35 10.87 -29.65
C PRO A 86 -11.90 9.42 -29.90
N ALA A 87 -11.43 9.12 -31.11
CA ALA A 87 -10.99 7.76 -31.48
C ALA A 87 -9.82 7.23 -30.65
N TYR A 88 -8.94 8.10 -30.14
CA TYR A 88 -7.83 7.70 -29.26
C TYR A 88 -8.29 7.26 -27.87
N LEU A 89 -9.53 7.58 -27.47
CA LEU A 89 -10.01 7.29 -26.12
C LEU A 89 -10.17 5.79 -25.90
N ASP A 90 -10.55 5.04 -26.93
CA ASP A 90 -10.68 3.59 -26.85
C ASP A 90 -9.30 2.93 -26.58
N GLU A 91 -8.22 3.40 -27.22
CA GLU A 91 -6.86 2.93 -26.91
C GLU A 91 -6.47 3.24 -25.46
N VAL A 92 -6.81 4.42 -24.94
CA VAL A 92 -6.53 4.78 -23.55
C VAL A 92 -7.31 3.88 -22.57
N ILE A 93 -8.57 3.60 -22.87
CA ILE A 93 -9.42 2.68 -22.09
C ILE A 93 -8.80 1.29 -22.06
N ASP A 94 -8.37 0.76 -23.21
CA ASP A 94 -7.72 -0.55 -23.32
C ASP A 94 -6.46 -0.63 -22.45
N ARG A 95 -5.63 0.43 -22.42
CA ARG A 95 -4.42 0.46 -21.57
C ARG A 95 -4.74 0.41 -20.07
N TYR A 96 -5.82 1.05 -19.64
CA TYR A 96 -6.27 0.92 -18.24
C TYR A 96 -6.81 -0.48 -17.96
N MET A 97 -7.56 -1.07 -18.88
CA MET A 97 -8.05 -2.45 -18.74
C MET A 97 -6.90 -3.47 -18.72
N ASP A 98 -5.82 -3.22 -19.47
CA ASP A 98 -4.61 -4.04 -19.40
C ASP A 98 -3.92 -3.92 -18.04
N ALA A 99 -3.75 -2.71 -17.51
CA ALA A 99 -3.18 -2.49 -16.18
C ALA A 99 -4.02 -3.13 -15.04
N ALA A 100 -5.33 -3.29 -15.24
CA ALA A 100 -6.20 -3.96 -14.28
C ALA A 100 -5.86 -5.46 -14.13
N LYS A 101 -5.41 -6.10 -15.21
CA LYS A 101 -5.08 -7.55 -15.25
C LYS A 101 -3.87 -7.90 -14.38
N ASP A 102 -2.99 -6.95 -14.10
CA ASP A 102 -1.84 -7.13 -13.21
C ASP A 102 -2.27 -7.44 -11.75
N TYR A 103 -3.54 -7.23 -11.43
CA TYR A 103 -4.12 -7.46 -10.10
C TYR A 103 -5.04 -8.69 -10.06
N ASP A 104 -5.02 -9.52 -11.10
CA ASP A 104 -5.84 -10.73 -11.16
C ASP A 104 -5.33 -11.76 -10.15
N VAL A 105 -6.23 -12.17 -9.26
CA VAL A 105 -5.98 -13.26 -8.32
C VAL A 105 -6.40 -14.57 -8.97
N PRO A 106 -5.49 -15.56 -9.11
CA PRO A 106 -5.85 -16.85 -9.69
C PRO A 106 -6.94 -17.54 -8.88
N ALA A 107 -7.98 -18.07 -9.54
CA ALA A 107 -9.03 -18.83 -8.86
C ALA A 107 -8.50 -20.12 -8.22
N ASN A 108 -7.48 -20.74 -8.84
CA ASN A 108 -6.76 -21.90 -8.34
C ASN A 108 -5.27 -21.56 -8.30
N PRO A 109 -4.78 -20.91 -7.23
CA PRO A 109 -3.37 -20.55 -7.13
C PRO A 109 -2.52 -21.83 -7.08
N PRO A 110 -1.38 -21.89 -7.81
CA PRO A 110 -0.46 -23.02 -7.72
C PRO A 110 0.12 -23.13 -6.30
N GLU A 111 0.61 -24.32 -5.95
CA GLU A 111 1.29 -24.54 -4.68
C GLU A 111 2.47 -23.56 -4.54
N GLY A 112 2.55 -22.88 -3.38
CA GLY A 112 3.57 -21.86 -3.13
C GLY A 112 3.30 -20.49 -3.76
N TRP A 113 2.12 -20.25 -4.33
CA TRP A 113 1.73 -18.90 -4.74
C TRP A 113 1.60 -17.98 -3.51
N ILE A 114 2.23 -16.81 -3.61
CA ILE A 114 2.19 -15.77 -2.58
C ILE A 114 1.61 -14.52 -3.23
N MET A 115 0.75 -13.82 -2.50
CA MET A 115 0.25 -12.54 -2.97
C MET A 115 1.41 -11.55 -3.14
N PRO A 116 1.47 -10.83 -4.28
CA PRO A 116 2.47 -9.78 -4.45
C PRO A 116 2.34 -8.70 -3.38
N GLU A 117 3.47 -8.25 -2.84
CA GLU A 117 3.50 -7.10 -1.94
C GLU A 117 3.09 -5.81 -2.68
N PRO A 118 2.05 -5.10 -2.22
CA PRO A 118 1.58 -3.91 -2.89
C PRO A 118 2.61 -2.77 -2.75
N SER A 119 2.90 -2.09 -3.86
CA SER A 119 3.71 -0.86 -3.84
C SER A 119 2.87 0.43 -3.75
N TYR A 120 1.57 0.30 -4.03
CA TYR A 120 0.63 1.41 -4.10
C TYR A 120 -0.63 1.10 -3.31
N ILE A 121 -1.22 2.16 -2.76
CA ILE A 121 -2.57 2.16 -2.20
C ILE A 121 -3.50 2.86 -3.19
N PHE A 122 -4.68 2.26 -3.40
CA PHE A 122 -5.72 2.78 -4.28
C PHE A 122 -6.96 3.11 -3.46
N LEU A 123 -7.40 4.36 -3.53
CA LEU A 123 -8.61 4.82 -2.83
C LEU A 123 -9.70 5.17 -3.85
N GLN A 124 -10.90 4.67 -3.60
CA GLN A 124 -12.14 5.14 -4.21
C GLN A 124 -12.85 6.10 -3.25
N ASN A 125 -13.57 7.07 -3.83
CA ASN A 125 -14.28 8.13 -3.08
C ASN A 125 -13.34 8.91 -2.15
N ALA A 126 -12.14 9.21 -2.65
CA ALA A 126 -11.14 9.95 -1.91
C ALA A 126 -11.63 11.37 -1.57
N LYS A 127 -11.46 11.78 -0.31
CA LYS A 127 -11.77 13.10 0.23
C LYS A 127 -10.47 13.72 0.75
N PHE A 128 -10.18 14.96 0.39
CA PHE A 128 -8.99 15.68 0.86
C PHE A 128 -9.37 16.68 1.93
N SER A 129 -8.59 16.79 3.00
CA SER A 129 -8.74 17.88 3.96
C SER A 129 -8.07 19.15 3.41
N VAL A 130 -8.85 20.21 3.25
CA VAL A 130 -8.40 21.55 2.86
C VAL A 130 -8.92 22.52 3.90
N ASN A 131 -8.01 23.23 4.59
CA ASN A 131 -8.34 24.21 5.63
C ASN A 131 -9.28 23.64 6.73
N GLY A 132 -9.09 22.37 7.11
CA GLY A 132 -9.88 21.69 8.15
C GLY A 132 -11.25 21.18 7.69
N SER A 133 -11.59 21.29 6.41
CA SER A 133 -12.81 20.74 5.81
C SER A 133 -12.47 19.74 4.71
N PHE A 134 -13.26 18.66 4.60
CA PHE A 134 -13.09 17.71 3.51
C PHE A 134 -13.75 18.19 2.21
N THR A 135 -13.13 17.88 1.08
CA THR A 135 -13.71 18.11 -0.24
C THR A 135 -15.05 17.38 -0.40
N THR A 136 -16.03 18.04 -1.04
CA THR A 136 -17.37 17.48 -1.30
C THR A 136 -17.48 16.72 -2.62
N GLN A 137 -16.42 16.71 -3.42
CA GLN A 137 -16.37 15.98 -4.68
C GLN A 137 -16.51 14.48 -4.44
N LYS A 138 -17.41 13.83 -5.20
CA LYS A 138 -17.65 12.39 -5.13
C LYS A 138 -16.93 11.69 -6.28
N GLY A 139 -16.59 10.42 -6.06
CA GLY A 139 -15.98 9.61 -7.11
C GLY A 139 -14.57 10.05 -7.48
N ILE A 140 -13.82 10.70 -6.59
CA ILE A 140 -12.39 10.89 -6.81
C ILE A 140 -11.69 9.55 -6.55
N PHE A 141 -10.79 9.20 -7.47
CA PHE A 141 -9.83 8.13 -7.28
C PHE A 141 -8.49 8.72 -6.86
N TRP A 142 -7.84 8.11 -5.88
CA TRP A 142 -6.50 8.50 -5.48
C TRP A 142 -5.57 7.29 -5.47
N ARG A 143 -4.35 7.46 -5.96
CA ARG A 143 -3.28 6.46 -5.95
C ARG A 143 -2.06 7.09 -5.31
N GLY A 144 -1.45 6.40 -4.35
CA GLY A 144 -0.20 6.83 -3.72
C GLY A 144 0.76 5.68 -3.48
N ARG A 145 2.05 6.02 -3.35
CA ARG A 145 3.08 5.06 -2.96
C ARG A 145 2.90 4.70 -1.49
N LEU A 146 2.87 3.42 -1.18
CA LEU A 146 2.73 2.95 0.21
C LEU A 146 3.92 3.41 1.07
N SER A 147 5.13 3.44 0.52
CA SER A 147 6.35 3.92 1.21
C SER A 147 6.41 5.44 1.45
N LYS A 148 5.36 6.17 1.08
CA LYS A 148 5.22 7.61 1.33
C LYS A 148 4.05 7.94 2.24
N VAL A 149 3.38 6.94 2.80
CA VAL A 149 2.35 7.14 3.80
C VAL A 149 3.03 7.30 5.16
N ASP A 150 2.84 8.47 5.77
CA ASP A 150 3.44 8.82 7.06
C ASP A 150 2.73 8.11 8.23
N GLY A 151 1.47 7.71 8.02
CA GLY A 151 0.64 6.98 8.96
C GLY A 151 -0.80 6.86 8.48
N PHE A 152 -1.62 6.11 9.20
CA PHE A 152 -3.03 5.92 8.84
C PHE A 152 -3.94 5.66 10.05
N ILE A 153 -5.24 5.82 9.82
CA ILE A 153 -6.34 5.42 10.69
C ILE A 153 -7.15 4.39 9.92
N ALA A 154 -7.27 3.18 10.44
CA ALA A 154 -8.18 2.16 9.93
C ALA A 154 -9.59 2.39 10.49
N GLY A 155 -10.60 2.39 9.64
CA GLY A 155 -12.00 2.48 10.08
C GLY A 155 -12.93 3.01 9.01
N LEU A 156 -14.24 2.84 9.22
CA LEU A 156 -15.26 3.37 8.34
C LEU A 156 -15.28 4.90 8.42
N THR A 157 -14.87 5.57 7.35
CA THR A 157 -15.12 7.00 7.19
C THR A 157 -16.55 7.18 6.72
N SER A 158 -17.41 7.74 7.57
CA SER A 158 -18.80 8.10 7.22
C SER A 158 -18.91 9.24 6.21
#